data_AF-A0A1E2WJ31-F1
#
_entry.id   AF-A0A1E2WJ31-F1
#
_cell.length_a   1.000
_cell.length_b   1.000
_cell.length_c   1.000
_cell.angle_alpha   90.00
_cell.angle_beta   90.00
_cell.angle_gamma   90.00
#
_symmetry.space_group_name_H-M   'P 1'
#
loop_
_entity.id
_entity.type
_entity.pdbx_description
1 polymer ?
#
loop_
_entity_poly.entity_id
_entity_poly.type
_entity_poly.pdbx_seq_one_letter_code
_entity_poly.pdbx_strand_id
1 'polypeptide(L)'
;MQPTISIPQHWPYPRFNLEQRTQQGIILGLYYYPLGTELAEQFDDGWRYVLMPNKNSNETSYLQEEQIQPLTPEELFHQITAEIDFYQQQINILNRQLSVLTKDANNG
;
A
#
# COMPACT_ATOMS: atom_id res chain seq x y z
N MET A 1 -20.68 -7.97 -4.15
CA MET A 1 -20.52 -7.97 -2.68
C MET A 1 -19.15 -7.40 -2.38
N GLN A 2 -19.04 -6.35 -1.56
CA GLN A 2 -17.72 -5.92 -1.08
C GLN A 2 -17.23 -6.97 -0.05
N PRO A 3 -15.97 -7.43 -0.14
CA PRO A 3 -15.43 -8.31 0.89
C PRO A 3 -15.50 -7.59 2.23
N THR A 4 -16.17 -8.19 3.20
CA THR A 4 -16.28 -7.66 4.56
C THR A 4 -15.38 -8.49 5.45
N ILE A 5 -14.41 -7.84 6.09
CA ILE A 5 -13.58 -8.48 7.11
C ILE A 5 -14.41 -8.51 8.40
N SER A 6 -14.69 -9.70 8.92
CA SER A 6 -15.34 -9.85 10.23
C SER A 6 -14.27 -9.83 11.33
N ILE A 7 -14.38 -8.86 12.23
CA ILE A 7 -13.50 -8.75 13.41
C ILE A 7 -14.16 -9.47 14.59
N PRO A 8 -13.43 -10.33 15.33
CA PRO A 8 -13.94 -10.96 16.54
C PRO A 8 -14.47 -9.95 17.56
N GLN A 9 -15.54 -10.29 18.28
CA GLN A 9 -16.30 -9.38 19.16
C GLN A 9 -15.49 -8.67 20.26
N HIS A 10 -14.31 -9.18 20.62
CA HIS A 10 -13.48 -8.65 21.71
C HIS A 10 -12.22 -7.96 21.21
N TRP A 11 -12.03 -7.87 19.90
CA TRP A 11 -10.91 -7.15 19.32
C TRP A 11 -11.33 -5.70 19.06
N PRO A 12 -10.46 -4.72 19.36
CA PRO A 12 -10.67 -3.36 18.91
C PRO A 12 -10.71 -3.33 17.38
N TYR A 13 -11.46 -2.40 16.81
CA TYR A 13 -11.42 -2.17 15.37
C TYR A 13 -10.05 -1.61 14.97
N PRO A 14 -9.44 -2.10 13.87
CA PRO A 14 -8.18 -1.54 13.39
C PRO A 14 -8.39 -0.10 12.94
N ARG A 15 -7.46 0.79 13.28
CA ARG A 15 -7.51 2.20 12.87
C ARG A 15 -7.25 2.41 11.38
N PHE A 16 -6.48 1.51 10.77
CA PHE A 16 -6.09 1.61 9.36
C PHE A 16 -6.59 0.41 8.56
N ASN A 17 -6.74 0.59 7.25
CA ASN A 17 -7.25 -0.43 6.34
C ASN A 17 -6.15 -1.02 5.44
N LEU A 18 -6.43 -2.19 4.85
CA LEU A 18 -5.62 -2.73 3.77
C LEU A 18 -5.54 -1.73 2.61
N GLU A 19 -4.38 -1.71 1.94
CA GLU A 19 -4.02 -0.84 0.81
C GLU A 19 -4.00 0.67 1.12
N GLN A 20 -4.27 1.05 2.37
CA GLN A 20 -4.17 2.44 2.80
C GLN A 20 -2.72 2.91 2.73
N ARG A 21 -2.53 4.08 2.12
CA ARG A 21 -1.22 4.77 2.06
C ARG A 21 -1.00 5.57 3.34
N THR A 22 0.20 5.46 3.88
CA THR A 22 0.69 6.17 5.07
C THR A 22 2.02 6.83 4.73
N GLN A 23 2.58 7.63 5.64
CA GLN A 23 3.90 8.21 5.43
C GLN A 23 5.02 7.13 5.38
N GLN A 24 4.80 5.97 6.00
CA GLN A 24 5.74 4.87 6.06
C GLN A 24 5.60 3.86 4.90
N GLY A 25 4.48 3.88 4.18
CA GLY A 25 4.25 2.97 3.06
C GLY A 25 2.78 2.58 2.87
N ILE A 26 2.56 1.47 2.17
CA ILE A 26 1.23 0.91 1.91
C ILE A 26 1.00 -0.24 2.87
N ILE A 27 -0.16 -0.26 3.54
CA ILE A 27 -0.54 -1.35 4.43
C ILE A 27 -0.94 -2.57 3.59
N LEU A 28 -0.25 -3.70 3.81
CA LEU A 28 -0.51 -4.96 3.11
C LEU A 28 -1.14 -6.03 3.99
N GLY A 29 -1.02 -5.89 5.31
CA GLY A 29 -1.47 -6.91 6.25
C GLY A 29 -1.81 -6.32 7.60
N LEU A 30 -2.73 -6.98 8.29
CA LEU A 30 -3.10 -6.71 9.67
C LEU A 30 -3.04 -8.01 10.46
N TYR A 31 -2.36 -7.97 11.60
CA TYR A 31 -2.34 -9.04 12.59
C TYR A 31 -2.79 -8.47 13.92
N TYR A 32 -3.63 -9.19 14.65
CA TYR A 32 -3.97 -8.83 16.02
C TYR A 32 -3.29 -9.81 16.97
N TYR A 33 -2.56 -9.29 17.95
CA TYR A 33 -1.94 -10.08 19.01
C TYR A 33 -2.81 -9.98 20.27
N PRO A 34 -3.58 -11.03 20.60
CA PRO A 34 -4.42 -11.02 21.79
C PRO A 34 -3.59 -11.07 23.06
N LEU A 35 -4.06 -10.40 24.11
CA LEU A 35 -3.48 -10.46 25.45
C LEU A 35 -3.35 -11.92 25.92
N GLY A 36 -2.22 -12.26 26.54
CA GLY A 36 -1.93 -13.61 27.06
C GLY A 36 -1.45 -14.61 26.01
N THR A 37 -1.08 -14.15 24.81
CA THR A 37 -0.37 -14.96 23.82
C THR A 37 1.13 -14.65 23.84
N GLU A 38 1.97 -15.61 23.43
CA GLU A 38 3.43 -15.43 23.33
C GLU A 38 3.82 -14.23 22.47
N LEU A 39 3.07 -13.99 21.38
CA LEU A 39 3.29 -12.82 20.51
C LEU A 39 3.01 -11.51 21.24
N ALA A 40 1.98 -11.44 22.08
CA ALA A 40 1.70 -10.26 22.89
C ALA A 40 2.73 -10.06 24.01
N GLU A 41 3.31 -11.12 24.56
CA GLU A 41 4.40 -11.00 25.54
C GLU A 41 5.68 -10.44 24.89
N GLN A 42 5.95 -10.80 23.63
CA GLN A 42 7.15 -10.36 22.92
C GLN A 42 7.01 -8.97 22.29
N PHE A 43 5.82 -8.62 21.80
CA PHE A 43 5.62 -7.46 20.94
C PHE A 43 4.54 -6.50 21.42
N ASP A 44 4.02 -6.66 22.65
CA ASP A 44 2.81 -6.05 23.20
C ASP A 44 1.52 -6.53 22.50
N ASP A 45 0.38 -6.41 23.19
CA ASP A 45 -0.92 -6.72 22.61
C ASP A 45 -1.37 -5.65 21.59
N GLY A 46 -2.38 -5.98 20.79
CA GLY A 46 -3.02 -5.06 19.85
C GLY A 46 -2.72 -5.32 18.37
N TRP A 47 -3.02 -4.32 17.53
CA TRP A 47 -2.86 -4.41 16.09
C TRP A 47 -1.40 -4.21 15.65
N ARG A 48 -0.96 -5.06 14.74
CA ARG A 48 0.31 -4.96 14.02
C ARG A 48 0.02 -4.86 12.53
N TYR A 49 0.65 -3.90 11.90
CA TYR A 49 0.47 -3.61 10.50
C TYR A 49 1.74 -3.97 9.74
N VAL A 50 1.55 -4.61 8.59
CA VAL A 50 2.65 -4.84 7.64
C VAL A 50 2.62 -3.72 6.62
N LEU A 51 3.72 -2.98 6.52
CA LEU A 51 3.86 -1.89 5.58
C LEU A 51 4.93 -2.20 4.57
N MET A 52 4.67 -1.82 3.33
CA MET A 52 5.63 -1.86 2.24
C MET A 52 5.98 -0.43 1.83
N PRO A 53 7.26 0.00 1.91
CA PRO A 53 7.64 1.41 1.69
C PRO A 53 7.26 1.93 0.30
N ASN A 54 7.33 1.08 -0.73
CA ASN A 54 6.87 1.39 -2.08
C ASN A 54 6.47 0.12 -2.83
N LYS A 55 5.62 0.25 -3.86
CA LYS A 55 5.08 -0.89 -4.65
C LYS A 55 6.12 -1.79 -5.31
N ASN A 56 7.35 -1.34 -5.45
CA ASN A 56 8.44 -2.06 -6.10
C ASN A 56 9.45 -2.61 -5.08
N SER A 57 9.18 -2.46 -3.79
CA SER A 57 10.05 -2.96 -2.72
C SER A 57 9.68 -4.39 -2.39
N ASN A 58 10.70 -5.21 -2.11
CA ASN A 58 10.52 -6.53 -1.50
C ASN A 58 10.60 -6.47 0.04
N GLU A 59 10.88 -5.29 0.60
CA GLU A 59 11.01 -5.09 2.04
C GLU A 59 9.66 -4.76 2.66
N THR A 60 9.39 -5.39 3.79
CA THR A 60 8.21 -5.13 4.62
C THR A 60 8.64 -4.79 6.04
N SER A 61 7.99 -3.79 6.63
CA SER A 61 8.14 -3.45 8.05
C SER A 61 6.89 -3.83 8.83
N TYR A 62 7.08 -4.13 10.11
CA TYR A 62 6.00 -4.46 11.04
C TYR A 62 5.91 -3.34 12.07
N LEU A 63 4.81 -2.60 12.08
CA LEU A 63 4.62 -1.45 12.96
C LEU A 63 3.40 -1.64 13.87
N GLN A 64 3.49 -1.09 15.08
CA GLN A 64 2.36 -0.91 15.98
C GLN A 64 1.45 0.22 15.46
N GLU A 65 0.20 0.25 15.91
CA GLU A 65 -0.80 1.22 15.43
C GLU A 65 -0.39 2.68 15.70
N GLU A 66 0.25 2.92 16.84
CA GLU A 66 0.70 4.23 17.30
C GLU A 66 1.90 4.76 16.50
N GLN A 67 2.64 3.87 15.86
CA GLN A 67 3.83 4.21 15.08
C GLN A 67 3.49 4.66 13.67
N ILE A 68 2.26 4.42 13.21
CA ILE A 68 1.80 4.73 11.84
C ILE A 68 1.29 6.16 11.76
N GLN A 69 1.76 6.88 10.75
CA GLN A 69 1.39 8.26 10.51
C GLN A 69 0.51 8.32 9.24
N PRO A 70 -0.78 8.67 9.37
CA PRO A 70 -1.64 8.79 8.21
C PRO A 70 -1.16 9.93 7.32
N LEU A 71 -1.33 9.77 6.01
CA LEU A 71 -1.20 10.89 5.09
C LEU A 71 -2.37 11.85 5.30
N THR A 72 -2.06 13.15 5.23
CA THR A 72 -3.08 14.17 5.06
C THR A 72 -3.76 14.01 3.69
N PRO A 73 -5.00 14.52 3.52
CA PRO A 73 -5.67 14.49 2.22
C PRO A 73 -4.86 15.15 1.10
N GLU A 74 -4.12 16.21 1.41
CA GLU A 74 -3.27 16.93 0.45
C GLU A 74 -2.06 16.08 0.02
N GLU A 75 -1.35 15.47 0.96
CA GLU A 75 -0.22 14.58 0.64
C GLU A 75 -0.69 13.37 -0.19
N LEU A 76 -1.84 12.79 0.17
CA LEU A 76 -2.42 11.68 -0.58
C LEU A 76 -2.77 12.09 -2.00
N PHE A 77 -3.42 13.26 -2.16
CA PHE A 77 -3.78 13.79 -3.48
C PHE A 77 -2.53 14.06 -4.33
N HIS A 78 -1.49 14.65 -3.73
CA HIS A 78 -0.22 14.89 -4.40
C HIS A 78 0.44 13.58 -4.85
N GLN A 79 0.49 12.56 -3.99
CA GLN A 79 1.05 11.25 -4.35
C GLN A 79 0.29 10.58 -5.50
N ILE A 80 -1.05 10.63 -5.47
CA ILE A 80 -1.88 10.05 -6.53
C ILE A 80 -1.63 10.78 -7.86
N THR A 81 -1.56 12.11 -7.83
CA THR A 81 -1.34 12.93 -9.03
C THR A 81 0.03 12.65 -9.64
N ALA A 82 1.09 12.62 -8.82
CA ALA A 82 2.44 12.30 -9.26
C ALA A 82 2.53 10.88 -9.87
N GLU A 83 1.82 9.91 -9.29
CA GLU A 83 1.76 8.54 -9.83
C GLU A 83 1.02 8.48 -11.18
N ILE A 84 -0.08 9.22 -11.34
CA ILE A 84 -0.80 9.34 -12.61
C ILE A 84 0.11 9.94 -13.69
N ASP A 85 0.76 11.06 -13.40
CA ASP A 85 1.63 11.76 -14.35
C ASP A 85 2.79 10.87 -14.81
N PHE A 86 3.40 10.14 -13.88
CA PHE A 86 4.45 9.18 -14.18
C PHE A 86 3.99 8.10 -15.17
N TYR A 87 2.84 7.47 -14.94
CA TYR A 87 2.34 6.44 -15.85
C TYR A 87 1.90 7.00 -17.20
N GLN A 88 1.31 8.20 -17.24
CA GLN A 88 0.99 8.87 -18.50
C GLN A 88 2.23 9.12 -19.36
N GLN A 89 3.34 9.55 -18.75
CA GLN A 89 4.61 9.72 -19.45
C GLN A 89 5.13 8.39 -20.02
N GLN A 90 5.09 7.30 -19.24
CA GLN A 90 5.50 5.98 -19.72
C GLN A 90 4.65 5.50 -20.91
N ILE A 91 3.33 5.66 -20.82
CA ILE A 91 2.40 5.31 -21.91
C ILE A 91 2.75 6.09 -23.18
N ASN A 92 3.03 7.39 -23.06
CA ASN A 92 3.41 8.23 -24.20
C ASN A 92 4.71 7.78 -24.87
N ILE A 93 5.71 7.40 -24.08
CA ILE A 93 6.99 6.87 -24.58
C ILE A 93 6.76 5.56 -25.34
N LEU A 94 6.04 4.61 -24.74
CA LEU A 94 5.74 3.31 -25.35
C LEU A 94 4.95 3.48 -26.66
N ASN A 95 3.94 4.35 -26.69
CA ASN A 95 3.18 4.65 -27.91
C ASN A 95 4.06 5.22 -29.03
N ARG A 96 5.04 6.06 -28.70
CA ARG A 96 6.00 6.58 -29.68
C ARG A 96 6.92 5.48 -30.21
N GLN A 97 7.36 4.55 -29.37
CA GLN A 97 8.17 3.42 -29.83
C GLN A 97 7.38 2.50 -30.76
N LEU A 98 6.12 2.21 -30.43
CA LEU A 98 5.23 1.40 -31.27
C LEU A 98 4.95 2.06 -32.62
N SER A 99 4.79 3.38 -32.68
CA SER A 99 4.55 4.08 -33.96
C SER A 99 5.76 4.06 -34.89
N VAL A 100 6.98 4.09 -34.35
CA VAL A 100 8.21 3.94 -35.13
C VAL A 100 8.29 2.52 -35.71
N LEU A 101 8.12 1.49 -34.87
CA LEU A 101 8.20 0.09 -35.31
C LEU A 101 7.14 -0.28 -36.36
N THR A 102 5.91 0.21 -36.19
CA THR A 102 4.82 -0.03 -37.16
C THR A 102 5.02 0.73 -38.46
N LYS A 103 5.64 1.91 -38.42
CA LYS A 103 6.01 2.67 -39.62
C LYS A 103 7.15 2.01 -40.39
N ASP A 104 8.13 1.43 -39.71
CA ASP A 104 9.23 0.70 -40.34
C ASP A 104 8.75 -0.63 -40.95
N ALA A 105 7.78 -1.31 -40.33
CA ALA A 105 7.17 -2.54 -40.86
C ALA A 105 6.32 -2.32 -42.12
N ASN A 106 5.76 -1.12 -42.33
CA ASN A 106 4.94 -0.79 -43.50
C ASN A 106 5.76 -0.24 -44.69
N ASN A 107 7.07 0.01 -44.51
CA ASN A 107 7.96 0.55 -45.53
C ASN A 107 8.98 -0.47 -46.06
N GLY A 108 8.81 -1.77 -45.74
CA GLY A 108 9.56 -2.90 -46.31
C GLY A 108 8.64 -3.83 -47.08
#